data_AF-A0A7R9XZM7-F1
#
_entry.id   AF-A0A7R9XZM7-F1
#
_cell.length_a   1.000
_cell.length_b   1.000
_cell.length_c   1.000
_cell.angle_alpha   90.00
_cell.angle_beta   90.00
_cell.angle_gamma   90.00
#
_symmetry.space_group_name_H-M   'P 1'
#
loop_
_entity.id
_entity.type
_entity.pdbx_description
1 polymer ?
#
loop_
_entity_poly.entity_id
_entity_poly.type
_entity_poly.pdbx_seq_one_letter_code
_entity_poly.pdbx_strand_id
1 'polypeptide(L)'
;VITGALIFGERIFTDESLYAVPSQPASEFRVQLRPKVDQPVAIVGKVIVSMPGAAGYHVFELEETLGAYAMYKRAAPGQVPVPNAGVTFSLSPSAIPMLAHWIGTSLASGAEKEGALAPARVVDDSGNVNEVFVSLRDGSALAIRANAAVGEVTVRCEDMDVAGNIVQDICAVLDITDLESQADFPTQMDTFAEVLARVEQYNDTRVRMTAEMAEITNTVKALVVKAEDARLMGNMPHMCKMYGAMRDANRDLVLEHTKRATNHSELLASLKEVNQMIQRAAKLRNGAHKVKVVSACRAAIKAN
;
A
#
# COMPACT_ATOMS: atom_id res chain seq x y z
N VAL A 1 -2.53 -22.24 36.55
CA VAL A 1 -3.06 -22.44 35.19
C VAL A 1 -3.38 -21.09 34.58
N ILE A 2 -3.18 -20.93 33.28
CA ILE A 2 -3.55 -19.71 32.57
C ILE A 2 -5.07 -19.77 32.38
N THR A 3 -5.77 -18.77 32.91
CA THR A 3 -7.25 -18.66 32.79
C THR A 3 -7.69 -17.61 31.79
N GLY A 4 -6.78 -16.75 31.36
CA GLY A 4 -7.01 -15.80 30.28
C GLY A 4 -5.75 -14.99 30.00
N ALA A 5 -5.68 -14.41 28.82
CA ALA A 5 -4.66 -13.43 28.48
C ALA A 5 -5.32 -12.24 27.80
N LEU A 6 -4.90 -11.04 28.19
CA LEU A 6 -5.33 -9.80 27.57
C LEU A 6 -4.12 -9.18 26.88
N ILE A 7 -4.16 -9.10 25.56
CA ILE A 7 -3.02 -8.70 24.74
C ILE A 7 -3.34 -7.34 24.15
N PHE A 8 -2.46 -6.37 24.38
CA PHE A 8 -2.49 -5.05 23.77
C PHE A 8 -1.47 -4.98 22.65
N GLY A 9 -1.85 -4.38 21.53
CA GLY A 9 -0.96 -4.19 20.41
C GLY A 9 -1.56 -3.21 19.42
N GLU A 10 -0.91 -2.06 19.24
CA GLU A 10 -1.35 -1.08 18.26
C GLU A 10 -1.28 -1.70 16.86
N ARG A 11 -2.30 -1.46 16.02
CA ARG A 11 -2.36 -1.91 14.60
C ARG A 11 -2.45 -3.43 14.36
N ILE A 12 -2.47 -4.24 15.43
CA ILE A 12 -2.73 -5.69 15.34
C ILE A 12 -4.23 -5.97 15.49
N PHE A 13 -4.89 -5.30 16.45
CA PHE A 13 -6.31 -5.50 16.75
C PHE A 13 -7.17 -4.33 16.27
N THR A 14 -8.47 -4.58 16.06
CA THR A 14 -9.44 -3.55 15.66
C THR A 14 -9.77 -2.61 16.83
N ASP A 15 -9.90 -3.16 18.04
CA ASP A 15 -10.30 -2.43 19.25
C ASP A 15 -9.13 -2.36 20.28
N GLU A 16 -7.90 -2.19 19.80
CA GLU A 16 -6.65 -2.00 20.57
C GLU A 16 -6.16 -3.20 21.41
N SER A 17 -7.07 -4.08 21.84
CA SER A 17 -6.77 -5.25 22.66
C SER A 17 -7.54 -6.50 22.22
N LEU A 18 -6.98 -7.65 22.56
CA LEU A 18 -7.61 -8.95 22.40
C LEU A 18 -7.64 -9.65 23.75
N TYR A 19 -8.84 -9.92 24.25
CA TYR A 19 -9.02 -10.81 25.38
C TYR A 19 -9.23 -12.24 24.87
N ALA A 20 -8.30 -13.13 25.18
CA ALA A 20 -8.30 -14.50 24.75
C ALA A 20 -8.39 -15.43 25.97
N VAL A 21 -9.36 -16.35 25.94
CA VAL A 21 -9.64 -17.29 27.02
C VAL A 21 -9.36 -18.71 26.51
N PRO A 22 -8.51 -19.50 27.19
CA PRO A 22 -8.30 -20.89 26.83
C PRO A 22 -9.53 -21.74 27.11
N SER A 23 -9.87 -22.67 26.21
CA SER A 23 -11.00 -23.59 26.38
C SER A 23 -10.84 -24.51 27.60
N GLN A 24 -9.59 -24.80 27.99
CA GLN A 24 -9.26 -25.51 29.23
C GLN A 24 -8.07 -24.85 29.90
N PRO A 25 -8.06 -24.74 31.24
CA PRO A 25 -6.97 -24.13 31.99
C PRO A 25 -5.70 -24.97 31.86
N ALA A 26 -4.73 -24.49 31.07
CA ALA A 26 -3.46 -25.16 30.79
C ALA A 26 -2.26 -24.35 31.33
N SER A 27 -1.09 -24.96 31.34
CA SER A 27 0.18 -24.28 31.64
C SER A 27 0.74 -23.50 30.44
N GLU A 28 0.24 -23.75 29.24
CA GLU A 28 0.63 -23.10 28.00
C GLU A 28 -0.63 -22.54 27.30
N PHE A 29 -0.52 -21.34 26.75
CA PHE A 29 -1.59 -20.72 25.98
C PHE A 29 -1.02 -20.06 24.73
N ARG A 30 -1.55 -20.42 23.56
CA ARG A 30 -1.12 -19.92 22.26
C ARG A 30 -2.17 -18.96 21.71
N VAL A 31 -1.76 -17.73 21.41
CA VAL A 31 -2.63 -16.75 20.75
C VAL A 31 -2.09 -16.45 19.36
N GLN A 32 -2.97 -16.53 18.37
CA GLN A 32 -2.61 -16.20 17.00
C GLN A 32 -2.66 -14.69 16.79
N LEU A 33 -1.54 -14.11 16.38
CA LEU A 33 -1.44 -12.70 15.99
C LEU A 33 -1.38 -12.60 14.47
N ARG A 34 -2.03 -11.56 13.91
CA ARG A 34 -2.02 -11.28 12.47
C ARG A 34 -1.85 -9.78 12.22
N PRO A 35 -0.63 -9.23 12.36
CA PRO A 35 -0.34 -7.85 12.01
C PRO A 35 -0.77 -7.53 10.56
N LYS A 36 -1.32 -6.32 10.36
CA LYS A 36 -1.76 -5.84 9.05
C LYS A 36 -0.72 -5.00 8.31
N VAL A 37 0.38 -4.63 8.94
CA VAL A 37 1.44 -3.81 8.34
C VAL A 37 2.79 -4.38 8.71
N ASP A 38 3.78 -4.25 7.83
CA ASP A 38 5.14 -4.73 8.06
C ASP A 38 5.96 -3.67 8.82
N GLN A 39 5.61 -3.49 10.09
CA GLN A 39 6.26 -2.54 11.00
C GLN A 39 6.46 -3.20 12.37
N PRO A 40 7.52 -2.83 13.10
CA PRO A 40 7.73 -3.40 14.42
C PRO A 40 6.61 -2.94 15.35
N VAL A 41 6.02 -3.87 16.09
CA VAL A 41 4.91 -3.60 17.01
C VAL A 41 5.27 -4.08 18.40
N ALA A 42 5.18 -3.19 19.39
CA ALA A 42 5.26 -3.56 20.79
C ALA A 42 3.95 -4.21 21.24
N ILE A 43 4.05 -5.36 21.87
CA ILE A 43 2.94 -6.15 22.37
C ILE A 43 3.07 -6.23 23.88
N VAL A 44 2.00 -5.83 24.58
CA VAL A 44 1.93 -5.96 26.04
C VAL A 44 0.87 -7.01 26.36
N GLY A 45 1.30 -8.13 26.93
CA GLY A 45 0.43 -9.22 27.37
C GLY A 45 0.21 -9.19 28.88
N LYS A 46 -1.04 -9.09 29.30
CA LYS A 46 -1.46 -9.30 30.70
C LYS A 46 -2.04 -10.70 30.83
N VAL A 47 -1.24 -11.62 31.36
CA VAL A 47 -1.61 -13.04 31.52
C VAL A 47 -2.18 -13.27 32.91
N ILE A 48 -3.39 -13.82 32.96
CA ILE A 48 -4.11 -14.11 34.20
C ILE A 48 -3.84 -15.57 34.57
N VAL A 49 -3.23 -15.75 35.74
CA VAL A 49 -2.86 -17.06 36.28
C VAL A 49 -3.60 -17.27 37.60
N SER A 50 -4.30 -18.39 37.73
CA SER A 50 -4.95 -18.79 38.98
C SER A 50 -4.73 -20.27 39.26
N MET A 51 -5.05 -20.70 40.48
CA MET A 51 -5.18 -22.12 40.81
C MET A 51 -6.62 -22.58 40.55
N PRO A 52 -6.84 -23.83 40.12
CA PRO A 52 -8.18 -24.37 39.95
C PRO A 52 -8.99 -24.24 41.25
N GLY A 53 -10.14 -23.55 41.20
CA GLY A 53 -11.01 -23.33 42.36
C GLY A 53 -10.62 -22.17 43.30
N ALA A 54 -9.56 -21.41 43.00
CA ALA A 54 -9.20 -20.23 43.78
C ALA A 54 -10.11 -19.03 43.46
N ALA A 55 -10.47 -18.26 44.49
CA ALA A 55 -11.24 -17.02 44.34
C ALA A 55 -10.40 -15.83 43.81
N GLY A 56 -9.07 -15.91 43.91
CA GLY A 56 -8.13 -14.88 43.46
C GLY A 56 -7.32 -15.32 42.25
N TYR A 57 -6.83 -14.34 41.49
CA TYR A 57 -5.93 -14.52 40.36
C TYR A 57 -4.75 -13.55 40.45
N HIS A 58 -3.62 -13.94 39.86
CA HIS A 58 -2.47 -13.08 39.65
C HIS A 58 -2.41 -12.65 38.20
N VAL A 59 -2.03 -11.39 37.96
CA VAL A 59 -1.82 -10.86 36.60
C VAL A 59 -0.33 -10.65 36.42
N PHE A 60 0.24 -11.33 35.43
CA PHE A 60 1.62 -11.14 34.99
C PHE A 60 1.61 -10.28 33.74
N GLU A 61 2.46 -9.25 33.72
CA GLU A 61 2.64 -8.37 32.59
C GLU A 61 3.92 -8.75 31.85
N LEU A 62 3.82 -8.94 30.55
CA LEU A 62 4.93 -9.23 29.64
C LEU A 62 4.93 -8.20 28.52
N GLU A 63 6.11 -7.72 28.16
CA GLU A 63 6.31 -6.81 27.04
C GLU A 63 7.27 -7.46 26.06
N GLU A 64 6.85 -7.61 24.81
CA GLU A 64 7.63 -8.22 23.74
C GLU A 64 7.45 -7.40 22.46
N THR A 65 8.50 -7.30 21.64
CA THR A 65 8.45 -6.58 20.37
C THR A 65 8.40 -7.56 19.21
N LEU A 66 7.35 -7.44 18.39
CA LEU A 66 7.24 -8.18 17.15
C LEU A 66 8.03 -7.45 16.06
N GLY A 67 8.91 -8.17 15.37
CA GLY A 67 9.69 -7.62 14.25
C GLY A 67 8.82 -7.17 13.08
N ALA A 68 9.34 -6.25 12.27
CA ALA A 68 8.60 -5.65 11.16
C ALA A 68 8.06 -6.67 10.15
N TYR A 69 8.83 -7.72 9.86
CA TYR A 69 8.47 -8.72 8.86
C TYR A 69 8.02 -10.06 9.48
N ALA A 70 7.37 -10.01 10.65
CA ALA A 70 6.94 -11.22 11.36
C ALA A 70 5.92 -12.10 10.61
N MET A 71 5.26 -11.57 9.58
CA MET A 71 4.33 -12.32 8.74
C MET A 71 5.02 -13.09 7.60
N TYR A 72 6.35 -13.07 7.52
CA TYR A 72 7.10 -13.81 6.51
C TYR A 72 7.74 -15.04 7.15
N LYS A 73 7.46 -16.21 6.58
CA LYS A 73 8.05 -17.48 7.01
C LYS A 73 9.05 -17.96 5.97
N ARG A 74 10.23 -18.38 6.40
CA ARG A 74 11.23 -19.02 5.53
C ARG A 74 10.65 -20.29 4.90
N ALA A 75 10.70 -20.36 3.57
CA ALA A 75 10.22 -21.51 2.81
C ALA A 75 11.37 -22.47 2.52
N ALA A 76 11.05 -23.76 2.40
CA ALA A 76 12.03 -24.74 1.95
C ALA A 76 12.39 -24.49 0.46
N PRO A 77 13.62 -24.82 0.02
CA PRO A 77 14.02 -24.68 -1.37
C PRO A 77 13.04 -25.39 -2.31
N GLY A 78 12.51 -24.68 -3.31
CA GLY A 78 11.58 -25.25 -4.30
C GLY A 78 10.13 -25.38 -3.85
N GLN A 79 9.77 -24.95 -2.63
CA GLN A 79 8.40 -25.00 -2.12
C GLN A 79 7.46 -24.01 -2.83
N VAL A 80 7.98 -22.86 -3.25
CA VAL A 80 7.18 -21.78 -3.85
C VAL A 80 7.89 -21.21 -5.08
N PRO A 81 7.16 -20.95 -6.19
CA PRO A 81 7.74 -20.34 -7.38
C PRO A 81 8.26 -18.93 -7.07
N VAL A 82 9.45 -18.63 -7.56
CA VAL A 82 10.06 -17.30 -7.40
C VAL A 82 9.39 -16.33 -8.38
N PRO A 83 8.94 -15.15 -7.92
CA PRO A 83 8.34 -14.15 -8.80
C PRO A 83 9.30 -13.66 -9.87
N ASN A 84 8.77 -13.36 -11.06
CA ASN A 84 9.53 -12.70 -12.12
C ASN A 84 9.77 -11.23 -11.81
N ALA A 85 8.81 -10.58 -11.14
CA ALA A 85 8.90 -9.19 -10.74
C ALA A 85 9.91 -8.98 -9.60
N GLY A 86 10.59 -7.85 -9.60
CA GLY A 86 11.54 -7.51 -8.54
C GLY A 86 12.44 -6.33 -8.84
N VAL A 87 13.37 -6.13 -7.91
CA VAL A 87 14.34 -5.04 -7.92
C VAL A 87 15.74 -5.58 -7.76
N THR A 88 16.63 -5.10 -8.61
CA THR A 88 18.06 -5.37 -8.60
C THR A 88 18.79 -4.07 -8.27
N PHE A 89 19.76 -4.14 -7.36
CA PHE A 89 20.64 -3.03 -7.04
C PHE A 89 22.02 -3.55 -6.61
N SER A 90 23.03 -2.70 -6.70
CA SER A 90 24.40 -3.03 -6.31
C SER A 90 24.72 -2.47 -4.92
N LEU A 91 25.25 -3.32 -4.05
CA LEU A 91 25.84 -2.96 -2.76
C LEU A 91 27.35 -3.20 -2.78
N SER A 92 28.06 -2.59 -1.83
CA SER A 92 29.46 -2.96 -1.58
C SER A 92 29.54 -4.42 -1.09
N PRO A 93 30.52 -5.20 -1.57
CA PRO A 93 30.69 -6.60 -1.12
C PRO A 93 30.84 -6.74 0.41
N SER A 94 31.38 -5.72 1.09
CA SER A 94 31.52 -5.67 2.54
C SER A 94 30.19 -5.50 3.29
N ALA A 95 29.12 -5.04 2.63
CA ALA A 95 27.80 -4.86 3.23
C ALA A 95 26.96 -6.16 3.22
N ILE A 96 27.35 -7.16 2.45
CA ILE A 96 26.59 -8.42 2.29
C ILE A 96 26.48 -9.23 3.59
N PRO A 97 27.53 -9.35 4.43
CA PRO A 97 27.39 -9.98 5.74
C PRO A 97 26.41 -9.25 6.67
N MET A 98 26.37 -7.92 6.62
CA MET A 98 25.40 -7.13 7.39
C MET A 98 23.98 -7.32 6.86
N LEU A 99 23.80 -7.42 5.55
CA LEU A 99 22.52 -7.78 4.93
C LEU A 99 22.05 -9.16 5.39
N ALA A 100 22.93 -10.16 5.40
CA ALA A 100 22.61 -11.51 5.87
C ALA A 100 22.21 -11.51 7.35
N HIS A 101 22.89 -10.71 8.18
CA HIS A 101 22.54 -10.53 9.58
C HIS A 101 21.16 -9.86 9.73
N TRP A 102 20.87 -8.81 8.95
CA TRP A 102 19.57 -8.14 8.95
C TRP A 102 18.42 -9.07 8.53
N ILE A 103 18.62 -9.91 7.51
CA ILE A 103 17.64 -10.91 7.10
C ILE A 103 17.35 -11.89 8.26
N GLY A 104 18.40 -12.38 8.93
CA GLY A 104 18.27 -13.27 10.08
C GLY A 104 17.51 -12.64 11.25
N THR A 105 17.74 -11.36 11.55
CA THR A 105 17.08 -10.69 12.68
C THR A 105 15.66 -10.20 12.35
N SER A 106 15.44 -9.68 11.15
CA SER A 106 14.18 -9.01 10.78
C SER A 106 13.15 -9.95 10.16
N LEU A 107 13.58 -10.94 9.38
CA LEU A 107 12.70 -11.86 8.64
C LEU A 107 12.64 -13.28 9.26
N ALA A 108 13.68 -13.73 9.97
CA ALA A 108 13.73 -15.10 10.51
C ALA A 108 13.31 -15.23 12.00
N SER A 109 12.98 -14.14 12.69
CA SER A 109 12.76 -14.14 14.15
C SER A 109 11.53 -14.91 14.66
N GLY A 110 10.64 -15.37 13.77
CA GLY A 110 9.39 -16.03 14.18
C GLY A 110 9.43 -17.55 14.34
N ALA A 111 10.40 -18.28 13.76
CA ALA A 111 10.29 -19.72 13.57
C ALA A 111 11.37 -20.60 14.24
N GLU A 112 12.41 -20.01 14.83
CA GLU A 112 13.58 -20.79 15.28
C GLU A 112 13.62 -21.12 16.78
N LYS A 113 12.59 -20.76 17.57
CA LYS A 113 12.58 -21.04 19.02
C LYS A 113 12.10 -22.44 19.44
N GLU A 114 11.64 -23.31 18.53
CA GLU A 114 11.38 -24.73 18.83
C GLU A 114 12.39 -25.64 18.09
N GLY A 115 13.54 -25.89 18.73
CA GLY A 115 14.32 -27.12 18.52
C GLY A 115 15.32 -27.20 17.35
N ALA A 116 15.54 -26.15 16.55
CA ALA A 116 16.58 -26.15 15.53
C ALA A 116 17.93 -25.68 16.10
N LEU A 117 18.93 -26.55 16.09
CA LEU A 117 20.32 -26.20 16.37
C LEU A 117 20.79 -25.14 15.35
N ALA A 118 21.25 -23.99 15.87
CA ALA A 118 21.90 -22.88 15.19
C ALA A 118 21.01 -22.02 14.26
N PRO A 119 21.23 -20.67 14.23
CA PRO A 119 20.62 -19.82 13.21
C PRO A 119 21.02 -20.39 11.85
N ALA A 120 20.03 -20.78 11.05
CA ALA A 120 20.30 -21.43 9.79
C ALA A 120 21.08 -20.46 8.89
N ARG A 121 22.36 -20.78 8.62
CA ARG A 121 23.31 -19.92 7.89
C ARG A 121 22.62 -19.33 6.67
N VAL A 122 22.44 -18.00 6.69
CA VAL A 122 21.89 -17.21 5.59
C VAL A 122 22.90 -17.07 4.45
N VAL A 123 24.17 -17.36 4.74
CA VAL A 123 25.30 -17.23 3.82
C VAL A 123 25.79 -18.63 3.43
N ASP A 124 25.79 -18.90 2.13
CA ASP A 124 26.36 -20.11 1.54
C ASP A 124 27.89 -20.11 1.70
N ASP A 125 28.55 -21.26 1.52
CA ASP A 125 30.02 -21.40 1.61
C ASP A 125 30.79 -20.49 0.62
N SER A 126 30.10 -19.95 -0.38
CA SER A 126 30.63 -18.98 -1.36
C SER A 126 30.38 -17.51 -0.99
N GLY A 127 29.78 -17.22 0.16
CA GLY A 127 29.42 -15.86 0.58
C GLY A 127 28.07 -15.35 0.05
N ASN A 128 27.38 -16.12 -0.78
CA ASN A 128 26.12 -15.72 -1.39
C ASN A 128 24.94 -15.91 -0.42
N VAL A 129 23.91 -15.09 -0.57
CA VAL A 129 22.64 -15.22 0.16
C VAL A 129 21.57 -15.63 -0.84
N ASN A 130 20.77 -16.64 -0.53
CA ASN A 130 19.63 -17.04 -1.35
C ASN A 130 18.48 -17.52 -0.46
N GLU A 131 17.69 -16.56 0.03
CA GLU A 131 16.58 -16.83 0.93
C GLU A 131 15.25 -16.65 0.24
N VAL A 132 14.33 -17.58 0.51
CA VAL A 132 12.95 -17.52 0.02
C VAL A 132 12.00 -17.54 1.22
N PHE A 133 11.07 -16.60 1.22
CA PHE A 133 10.06 -16.40 2.23
C PHE A 133 8.67 -16.47 1.60
N VAL A 134 7.70 -16.86 2.42
CA VAL A 134 6.29 -16.87 2.07
C VAL A 134 5.55 -16.00 3.07
N SER A 135 4.78 -15.05 2.55
CA SER A 135 3.88 -14.23 3.35
C SER A 135 2.72 -15.09 3.87
N LEU A 136 2.49 -15.04 5.17
CA LEU A 136 1.40 -15.73 5.86
C LEU A 136 0.05 -15.01 5.69
N ARG A 137 0.02 -13.84 5.01
CA ARG A 137 -1.19 -13.03 4.79
C ARG A 137 -1.96 -13.48 3.56
N ASP A 138 -1.24 -13.62 2.46
CA ASP A 138 -1.73 -13.81 1.09
C ASP A 138 -1.08 -15.03 0.40
N GLY A 139 -0.02 -15.59 0.98
CA GLY A 139 0.75 -16.69 0.37
C GLY A 139 1.77 -16.23 -0.67
N SER A 140 2.00 -14.92 -0.83
CA SER A 140 2.93 -14.40 -1.82
C SER A 140 4.38 -14.76 -1.48
N ALA A 141 5.19 -14.94 -2.52
CA ALA A 141 6.59 -15.28 -2.41
C ALA A 141 7.47 -14.04 -2.37
N LEU A 142 8.47 -14.04 -1.49
CA LEU A 142 9.52 -13.04 -1.40
C LEU A 142 10.86 -13.75 -1.45
N ALA A 143 11.67 -13.50 -2.48
CA ALA A 143 13.02 -14.05 -2.55
C ALA A 143 14.06 -12.93 -2.50
N ILE A 144 15.07 -13.09 -1.64
CA ILE A 144 16.20 -12.17 -1.52
C ILE A 144 17.45 -12.94 -1.87
N ARG A 145 18.15 -12.49 -2.92
CA ARG A 145 19.42 -13.06 -3.34
C ARG A 145 20.51 -12.01 -3.35
N ALA A 146 21.67 -12.31 -2.79
CA ALA A 146 22.84 -11.46 -2.84
C ALA A 146 24.05 -12.24 -3.35
N ASN A 147 24.77 -11.67 -4.32
CA ASN A 147 26.01 -12.21 -4.84
C ASN A 147 27.20 -11.50 -4.20
N ALA A 148 27.99 -12.22 -3.39
CA ALA A 148 29.15 -11.65 -2.68
C ALA A 148 30.29 -11.21 -3.59
N ALA A 149 30.48 -11.86 -4.73
CA ALA A 149 31.57 -11.55 -5.64
C ALA A 149 31.33 -10.26 -6.44
N VAL A 150 30.06 -10.02 -6.81
CA VAL A 150 29.66 -8.88 -7.66
C VAL A 150 29.11 -7.72 -6.83
N GLY A 151 28.56 -8.00 -5.64
CA GLY A 151 27.83 -7.00 -4.86
C GLY A 151 26.37 -6.83 -5.30
N GLU A 152 25.89 -7.64 -6.24
CA GLU A 152 24.52 -7.51 -6.76
C GLU A 152 23.50 -8.15 -5.82
N VAL A 153 22.48 -7.38 -5.43
CA VAL A 153 21.35 -7.82 -4.62
C VAL A 153 20.09 -7.76 -5.45
N THR A 154 19.32 -8.85 -5.43
CA THR A 154 18.04 -8.97 -6.11
C THR A 154 16.95 -9.34 -5.11
N VAL A 155 15.91 -8.51 -5.05
CA VAL A 155 14.71 -8.71 -4.25
C VAL A 155 13.57 -9.01 -5.22
N ARG A 156 13.11 -10.26 -5.26
CA ARG A 156 12.00 -10.71 -6.11
C ARG A 156 10.72 -10.73 -5.29
N CYS A 157 9.74 -9.94 -5.70
CA CYS A 157 8.43 -9.83 -5.08
C CYS A 157 7.45 -9.30 -6.12
N GLU A 158 6.19 -9.71 -6.05
CA GLU A 158 5.13 -9.17 -6.92
C GLU A 158 4.61 -7.82 -6.44
N ASP A 159 4.71 -7.55 -5.13
CA ASP A 159 4.28 -6.30 -4.53
C ASP A 159 5.43 -5.30 -4.43
N MET A 160 5.30 -4.21 -5.17
CA MET A 160 6.25 -3.11 -5.19
C MET A 160 6.28 -2.29 -3.89
N ASP A 161 5.20 -2.27 -3.09
CA ASP A 161 5.22 -1.62 -1.77
C ASP A 161 6.12 -2.40 -0.79
N VAL A 162 6.00 -3.72 -0.77
CA VAL A 162 6.83 -4.62 0.04
C VAL A 162 8.30 -4.52 -0.40
N ALA A 163 8.56 -4.61 -1.70
CA ALA A 163 9.91 -4.44 -2.24
C ALA A 163 10.50 -3.07 -1.87
N GLY A 164 9.70 -2.01 -1.93
CA GLY A 164 10.11 -0.67 -1.53
C GLY A 164 10.46 -0.58 -0.04
N ASN A 165 9.62 -1.11 0.85
CA ASN A 165 9.89 -1.08 2.29
C ASN A 165 11.18 -1.86 2.64
N ILE A 166 11.37 -3.05 2.05
CA ILE A 166 12.59 -3.84 2.23
C ILE A 166 13.83 -3.07 1.79
N VAL A 167 13.79 -2.45 0.60
CA VAL A 167 14.92 -1.67 0.09
C VAL A 167 15.22 -0.47 1.00
N GLN A 168 14.20 0.26 1.46
CA GLN A 168 14.39 1.39 2.37
C GLN A 168 14.96 0.95 3.72
N ASP A 169 14.49 -0.16 4.28
CA ASP A 169 14.99 -0.70 5.55
C ASP A 169 16.43 -1.19 5.43
N ILE A 170 16.79 -1.85 4.32
CA ILE A 170 18.18 -2.23 4.03
C ILE A 170 19.06 -0.98 3.93
N CYS A 171 18.62 0.07 3.23
CA CYS A 171 19.33 1.33 3.15
C CYS A 171 19.51 1.98 4.54
N ALA A 172 18.50 1.93 5.40
CA ALA A 172 18.55 2.50 6.74
C ALA A 172 19.54 1.75 7.65
N VAL A 173 19.60 0.42 7.55
CA VAL A 173 20.50 -0.41 8.36
C VAL A 173 21.95 -0.33 7.89
N LEU A 174 22.17 -0.16 6.59
CA LEU A 174 23.50 -0.03 6.00
C LEU A 174 24.00 1.42 5.90
N ASP A 175 23.20 2.39 6.33
CA ASP A 175 23.46 3.84 6.25
C ASP A 175 23.84 4.31 4.82
N ILE A 176 23.12 3.79 3.81
CA ILE A 176 23.35 4.13 2.40
C ILE A 176 22.56 5.38 2.05
N THR A 177 23.26 6.47 1.72
CA THR A 177 22.63 7.75 1.38
C THR A 177 21.96 7.74 0.01
N ASP A 178 22.61 7.14 -0.99
CA ASP A 178 22.17 7.13 -2.38
C ASP A 178 22.18 5.70 -2.92
N LEU A 179 21.03 5.23 -3.40
CA LEU A 179 20.91 3.91 -4.01
C LEU A 179 20.15 4.01 -5.33
N GLU A 180 20.82 3.60 -6.41
CA GLU A 180 20.21 3.35 -7.70
C GLU A 180 19.73 1.90 -7.78
N SER A 181 18.55 1.71 -8.37
CA SER A 181 17.97 0.39 -8.55
C SER A 181 17.31 0.25 -9.92
N GLN A 182 17.37 -0.97 -10.44
CA GLN A 182 16.66 -1.43 -11.62
C GLN A 182 15.47 -2.26 -11.17
N ALA A 183 14.27 -1.83 -11.53
CA ALA A 183 13.02 -2.44 -11.09
C ALA A 183 12.22 -2.88 -12.31
N ASP A 184 11.69 -4.09 -12.26
CA ASP A 184 10.82 -4.65 -13.29
C ASP A 184 9.58 -5.27 -12.65
N PHE A 185 8.42 -4.68 -12.93
CA PHE A 185 7.11 -5.07 -12.39
C PHE A 185 6.06 -5.01 -13.51
N PRO A 186 5.99 -6.03 -14.38
CA PRO A 186 5.15 -5.98 -15.58
C PRO A 186 3.66 -5.81 -15.26
N THR A 187 3.13 -6.60 -14.32
CA THR A 187 1.70 -6.57 -13.94
C THR A 187 1.26 -5.22 -13.36
N GLN A 188 2.11 -4.60 -12.53
CA GLN A 188 1.82 -3.28 -11.97
C GLN A 188 1.94 -2.18 -13.03
N MET A 189 2.87 -2.31 -13.97
CA MET A 189 3.04 -1.36 -15.07
C MET A 189 1.87 -1.41 -16.06
N ASP A 190 1.34 -2.60 -16.36
CA ASP A 190 0.15 -2.76 -17.19
C ASP A 190 -1.06 -2.10 -16.53
N THR A 191 -1.26 -2.35 -15.24
CA THR A 191 -2.32 -1.69 -14.44
C THR A 191 -2.16 -0.16 -14.47
N PHE A 192 -0.92 0.34 -14.35
CA PHE A 192 -0.64 1.76 -14.41
C PHE A 192 -0.94 2.37 -15.79
N ALA A 193 -0.68 1.64 -16.87
CA ALA A 193 -1.01 2.06 -18.23
C ALA A 193 -2.54 2.20 -18.41
N GLU A 194 -3.32 1.27 -17.87
CA GLU A 194 -4.79 1.36 -17.87
C GLU A 194 -5.30 2.58 -17.10
N VAL A 195 -4.71 2.88 -15.93
CA VAL A 195 -5.06 4.06 -15.12
C VAL A 195 -4.75 5.35 -15.89
N LEU A 196 -3.60 5.43 -16.57
CA LEU A 196 -3.25 6.59 -17.40
C LEU A 196 -4.23 6.78 -18.56
N ALA A 197 -4.62 5.71 -19.26
CA ALA A 197 -5.62 5.76 -20.31
C ALA A 197 -6.99 6.24 -19.78
N ARG A 198 -7.38 5.82 -18.58
CA ARG A 198 -8.60 6.33 -17.91
C ARG A 198 -8.51 7.82 -17.61
N VAL A 199 -7.36 8.31 -17.14
CA VAL A 199 -7.15 9.74 -16.86
C VAL A 199 -7.33 10.58 -18.13
N GLU A 200 -6.79 10.12 -19.26
CA GLU A 200 -6.96 10.76 -20.56
C GLU A 200 -8.45 10.82 -20.97
N GLN A 201 -9.16 9.69 -20.88
CA GLN A 201 -10.59 9.62 -21.19
C GLN A 201 -11.45 10.55 -20.32
N TYR A 202 -11.15 10.63 -19.02
CA TYR A 202 -11.83 11.54 -18.10
C TYR A 202 -11.52 13.01 -18.39
N ASN A 203 -10.30 13.31 -18.84
CA ASN A 203 -9.92 14.65 -19.24
C ASN A 203 -10.67 15.10 -20.50
N ASP A 204 -10.76 14.24 -21.51
CA ASP A 204 -11.52 14.50 -22.74
C ASP A 204 -13.01 14.70 -22.46
N THR A 205 -13.58 13.83 -21.63
CA THR A 205 -14.98 13.94 -21.20
C THR A 205 -15.23 15.23 -20.44
N ARG A 206 -14.28 15.65 -19.58
CA ARG A 206 -14.35 16.94 -18.87
C ARG A 206 -14.35 18.14 -19.83
N VAL A 207 -13.51 18.11 -20.87
CA VAL A 207 -13.45 19.18 -21.88
C VAL A 207 -14.79 19.25 -22.63
N ARG A 208 -15.32 18.10 -23.08
CA ARG A 208 -16.63 18.01 -23.76
C ARG A 208 -17.77 18.54 -22.89
N MET A 209 -17.90 18.07 -21.64
CA MET A 209 -18.93 18.55 -20.71
C MET A 209 -18.82 20.05 -20.44
N THR A 210 -17.59 20.60 -20.41
CA THR A 210 -17.38 22.05 -20.22
C THR A 210 -17.92 22.86 -21.41
N ALA A 211 -17.78 22.36 -22.64
CA ALA A 211 -18.34 22.98 -23.82
C ALA A 211 -19.88 22.91 -23.84
N GLU A 212 -20.46 21.74 -23.55
CA GLU A 212 -21.92 21.53 -23.47
C GLU A 212 -22.55 22.44 -22.40
N MET A 213 -21.95 22.53 -21.20
CA MET A 213 -22.41 23.44 -20.15
C MET A 213 -22.36 24.91 -20.57
N ALA A 214 -21.33 25.31 -21.33
CA ALA A 214 -21.22 26.67 -21.84
C ALA A 214 -22.32 26.97 -22.87
N GLU A 215 -22.65 26.02 -23.75
CA GLU A 215 -23.74 26.14 -24.72
C GLU A 215 -25.11 26.25 -24.03
N ILE A 216 -25.40 25.38 -23.05
CA ILE A 216 -26.64 25.46 -22.26
C ILE A 216 -26.72 26.80 -21.52
N THR A 217 -25.62 27.27 -20.93
CA THR A 217 -25.56 28.57 -20.26
C THR A 217 -25.86 29.72 -21.22
N ASN A 218 -25.35 29.67 -22.45
CA ASN A 218 -25.64 30.67 -23.48
C ASN A 218 -27.10 30.61 -23.93
N THR A 219 -27.67 29.42 -24.09
CA THR A 219 -29.10 29.24 -24.36
C THR A 219 -29.97 29.81 -23.26
N VAL A 220 -29.65 29.56 -21.98
CA VAL A 220 -30.36 30.14 -20.84
C VAL A 220 -30.31 31.67 -20.87
N LYS A 221 -29.13 32.27 -21.09
CA LYS A 221 -28.99 33.73 -21.23
C LYS A 221 -29.86 34.29 -22.36
N ALA A 222 -29.88 33.63 -23.52
CA ALA A 222 -30.70 34.03 -24.66
C ALA A 222 -32.21 33.91 -24.36
N LEU A 223 -32.64 32.86 -23.67
CA LEU A 223 -34.03 32.66 -23.26
C LEU A 223 -34.49 33.71 -22.24
N VAL A 224 -33.62 34.14 -21.34
CA VAL A 224 -33.91 35.23 -20.38
C VAL A 224 -34.18 36.54 -21.12
N VAL A 225 -33.35 36.91 -22.09
CA VAL A 225 -33.55 38.14 -22.89
C VAL A 225 -34.86 38.07 -23.67
N LYS A 226 -35.17 36.93 -24.30
CA LYS A 226 -36.43 36.73 -25.05
C LYS A 226 -37.67 36.74 -24.15
N ALA A 227 -37.57 36.17 -22.96
CA ALA A 227 -38.66 36.19 -21.98
C ALA A 227 -38.96 37.62 -21.51
N GLU A 228 -37.92 38.42 -21.28
CA GLU A 228 -38.07 39.82 -20.86
C GLU A 228 -38.64 40.69 -21.98
N ASP A 229 -38.20 40.51 -23.22
CA ASP A 229 -38.78 41.19 -24.39
C ASP A 229 -40.28 40.89 -24.55
N ALA A 230 -40.68 39.62 -24.42
CA ALA A 230 -42.08 39.20 -24.44
C ALA A 230 -42.90 39.83 -23.30
N ARG A 231 -42.28 39.99 -22.11
CA ARG A 231 -42.89 40.63 -20.96
C ARG A 231 -43.11 42.13 -21.22
N LEU A 232 -42.13 42.82 -21.80
CA LEU A 232 -42.23 44.23 -22.16
C LEU A 232 -43.31 44.48 -23.23
N MET A 233 -43.49 43.55 -24.17
CA MET A 233 -44.56 43.59 -25.18
C MET A 233 -45.94 43.15 -24.67
N GLY A 234 -46.06 42.68 -23.42
CA GLY A 234 -47.32 42.18 -22.85
C GLY A 234 -47.79 40.82 -23.40
N ASN A 235 -46.94 40.08 -24.12
CA ASN A 235 -47.27 38.79 -24.70
C ASN A 235 -47.06 37.65 -23.69
N MET A 236 -48.02 37.50 -22.78
CA MET A 236 -47.96 36.51 -21.69
C MET A 236 -47.86 35.04 -22.15
N PRO A 237 -48.58 34.59 -23.21
CA PRO A 237 -48.41 33.22 -23.72
C PRO A 237 -46.99 32.91 -24.18
N HIS A 238 -46.34 33.86 -24.87
CA HIS A 238 -44.97 33.71 -25.33
C HIS A 238 -43.97 33.71 -24.17
N MET A 239 -44.19 34.57 -23.17
CA MET A 239 -43.41 34.61 -21.94
C MET A 239 -43.44 33.26 -21.19
N CYS A 240 -44.63 32.68 -21.00
CA CYS A 240 -44.77 31.37 -20.36
C CYS A 240 -44.03 30.25 -21.12
N LYS A 241 -44.04 30.28 -22.46
CA LYS A 241 -43.29 29.34 -23.29
C LYS A 241 -41.78 29.49 -23.11
N MET A 242 -41.26 30.72 -23.06
CA MET A 242 -39.83 30.98 -22.84
C MET A 242 -39.38 30.55 -21.43
N TYR A 243 -40.19 30.79 -20.40
CA TYR A 243 -39.90 30.30 -19.05
C TYR A 243 -39.99 28.77 -18.93
N GLY A 244 -40.88 28.13 -19.68
CA GLY A 244 -40.92 26.67 -19.81
C GLY A 244 -39.61 26.12 -20.37
N ALA A 245 -39.19 26.64 -21.54
CA ALA A 245 -37.93 26.26 -22.17
C ALA A 245 -36.71 26.57 -21.27
N MET A 246 -36.74 27.68 -20.53
CA MET A 246 -35.68 28.04 -19.58
C MET A 246 -35.61 27.05 -18.41
N ARG A 247 -36.77 26.59 -17.90
CA ARG A 247 -36.84 25.58 -16.84
C ARG A 247 -36.25 24.26 -17.31
N ASP A 248 -36.55 23.84 -18.54
CA ASP A 248 -36.01 22.62 -19.14
C ASP A 248 -34.48 22.74 -19.31
N ALA A 249 -33.99 23.83 -19.91
CA ALA A 249 -32.56 24.09 -20.05
C ALA A 249 -31.83 24.16 -18.69
N ASN A 250 -32.47 24.70 -17.65
CA ASN A 250 -31.90 24.72 -16.31
C ASN A 250 -31.84 23.33 -15.67
N ARG A 251 -32.85 22.49 -15.91
CA ARG A 251 -32.82 21.08 -15.47
C ARG A 251 -31.67 20.34 -16.16
N ASP A 252 -31.49 20.53 -17.45
CA ASP A 252 -30.40 19.92 -18.20
C ASP A 252 -29.02 20.39 -17.69
N LEU A 253 -28.89 21.69 -17.37
CA LEU A 253 -27.66 22.23 -16.78
C LEU A 253 -27.33 21.59 -15.42
N VAL A 254 -28.33 21.35 -14.57
CA VAL A 254 -28.14 20.68 -13.28
C VAL A 254 -27.72 19.21 -13.48
N LEU A 255 -28.30 18.52 -14.45
CA LEU A 255 -27.91 17.15 -14.80
C LEU A 255 -26.46 17.10 -15.29
N GLU A 256 -26.06 17.99 -16.21
CA GLU A 256 -24.68 18.05 -16.69
C GLU A 256 -23.68 18.43 -15.59
N HIS A 257 -24.06 19.34 -14.70
CA HIS A 257 -23.24 19.66 -13.53
C HIS A 257 -23.03 18.44 -12.62
N THR A 258 -24.07 17.62 -12.42
CA THR A 258 -23.99 16.40 -11.62
C THR A 258 -23.08 15.34 -12.26
N LYS A 259 -23.18 15.16 -13.58
CA LYS A 259 -22.28 14.29 -14.36
C LYS A 259 -20.83 14.77 -14.26
N ARG A 260 -20.60 16.07 -14.41
CA ARG A 260 -19.27 16.68 -14.27
C ARG A 260 -18.69 16.48 -12.87
N ALA A 261 -19.48 16.63 -11.82
CA ALA A 261 -19.03 16.41 -10.44
C ALA A 261 -18.59 14.97 -10.23
N THR A 262 -19.35 14.01 -10.76
CA THR A 262 -19.02 12.57 -10.72
C THR A 262 -17.72 12.28 -11.48
N ASN A 263 -17.63 12.72 -12.75
CA ASN A 263 -16.41 12.59 -13.57
C ASN A 263 -15.19 13.23 -12.89
N HIS A 264 -15.36 14.38 -12.23
CA HIS A 264 -14.28 15.03 -11.51
C HIS A 264 -13.81 14.22 -10.29
N SER A 265 -14.72 13.62 -9.52
CA SER A 265 -14.38 12.73 -8.41
C SER A 265 -13.60 11.51 -8.88
N GLU A 266 -14.02 10.90 -9.99
CA GLU A 266 -13.33 9.73 -10.57
C GLU A 266 -11.94 10.09 -11.09
N LEU A 267 -11.82 11.23 -11.78
CA LEU A 267 -10.53 11.77 -12.21
C LEU A 267 -9.57 12.00 -11.04
N LEU A 268 -10.05 12.59 -9.93
CA LEU A 268 -9.23 12.79 -8.73
C LEU A 268 -8.79 11.47 -8.10
N ALA A 269 -9.66 10.45 -8.11
CA ALA A 269 -9.30 9.11 -7.63
C ALA A 269 -8.18 8.49 -8.49
N SER A 270 -8.31 8.54 -9.82
CA SER A 270 -7.28 8.04 -10.73
C SER A 270 -5.97 8.84 -10.64
N LEU A 271 -6.01 10.17 -10.47
CA LEU A 271 -4.80 10.97 -10.24
C LEU A 271 -4.13 10.65 -8.90
N LYS A 272 -4.88 10.28 -7.88
CA LYS A 272 -4.32 9.81 -6.61
C LYS A 272 -3.58 8.49 -6.80
N GLU A 273 -4.15 7.56 -7.56
CA GLU A 273 -3.54 6.28 -7.90
C GLU A 273 -2.24 6.46 -8.70
N VAL A 274 -2.24 7.35 -9.70
CA VAL A 274 -1.02 7.73 -10.45
C VAL A 274 0.07 8.25 -9.51
N ASN A 275 -0.29 9.16 -8.60
CA ASN A 275 0.67 9.70 -7.64
C ASN A 275 1.19 8.62 -6.68
N GLN A 276 0.34 7.70 -6.22
CA GLN A 276 0.75 6.58 -5.40
C GLN A 276 1.75 5.69 -6.16
N MET A 277 1.50 5.42 -7.44
CA MET A 277 2.42 4.65 -8.28
C MET A 277 3.80 5.30 -8.38
N ILE A 278 3.85 6.61 -8.60
CA ILE A 278 5.12 7.39 -8.61
C ILE A 278 5.84 7.27 -7.27
N GLN A 279 5.11 7.39 -6.15
CA GLN A 279 5.73 7.26 -4.82
C GLN A 279 6.27 5.86 -4.57
N ARG A 280 5.54 4.82 -4.97
CA ARG A 280 6.01 3.44 -4.87
C ARG A 280 7.28 3.24 -5.69
N ALA A 281 7.33 3.72 -6.94
CA ALA A 281 8.49 3.61 -7.80
C ALA A 281 9.71 4.38 -7.24
N ALA A 282 9.45 5.49 -6.55
CA ALA A 282 10.46 6.26 -5.86
C ALA A 282 11.00 5.54 -4.60
N LYS A 283 10.16 4.83 -3.85
CA LYS A 283 10.57 4.04 -2.67
C LYS A 283 11.52 2.88 -3.01
N LEU A 284 11.57 2.44 -4.26
CA LEU A 284 12.54 1.43 -4.69
C LEU A 284 13.99 1.98 -4.75
N ARG A 285 14.19 3.28 -4.52
CA ARG A 285 15.48 3.97 -4.59
C ARG A 285 15.69 4.81 -3.34
N ASN A 286 16.95 5.17 -3.05
CA ASN A 286 17.25 6.07 -1.94
C ASN A 286 17.99 7.34 -2.39
N GLY A 287 17.84 8.40 -1.61
CA GLY A 287 18.55 9.67 -1.80
C GLY A 287 18.21 10.43 -3.08
N ALA A 288 19.23 10.91 -3.78
CA ALA A 288 19.10 11.73 -4.98
C ALA A 288 18.35 11.02 -6.11
N HIS A 289 18.52 9.70 -6.25
CA HIS A 289 17.85 8.91 -7.29
C HIS A 289 16.33 8.83 -7.09
N LYS A 290 15.88 8.83 -5.83
CA LYS A 290 14.45 8.92 -5.48
C LYS A 290 13.84 10.24 -5.98
N VAL A 291 14.51 11.37 -5.72
CA VAL A 291 14.04 12.70 -6.14
C VAL A 291 14.04 12.84 -7.67
N LYS A 292 15.10 12.35 -8.34
CA LYS A 292 15.21 12.35 -9.81
C LYS A 292 14.07 11.59 -10.48
N VAL A 293 13.67 10.43 -9.96
CA VAL A 293 12.55 9.66 -10.53
C VAL A 293 11.23 10.40 -10.35
N VAL A 294 10.96 10.97 -9.17
CA VAL A 294 9.72 11.73 -8.94
C VAL A 294 9.62 12.94 -9.89
N SER A 295 10.71 13.67 -10.09
CA SER A 295 10.73 14.82 -11.01
C SER A 295 10.59 14.38 -12.47
N ALA A 296 11.28 13.31 -12.89
CA ALA A 296 11.20 12.76 -14.23
C ALA A 296 9.79 12.23 -14.55
N CYS A 297 9.17 11.45 -13.65
CA CYS A 297 7.80 10.96 -13.83
C CYS A 297 6.79 12.11 -13.93
N ARG A 298 6.91 13.13 -13.09
CA ARG A 298 6.04 14.32 -13.17
C ARG A 298 6.25 15.10 -14.46
N ALA A 299 7.49 15.23 -14.93
CA ALA A 299 7.80 15.88 -16.20
C ALA A 299 7.23 15.09 -17.39
N ALA A 300 7.35 13.76 -17.37
CA ALA A 300 6.79 12.88 -18.41
C ALA A 300 5.26 12.96 -18.45
N ILE A 301 4.58 12.94 -17.30
CA ILE A 301 3.12 13.08 -17.23
C ILE A 301 2.67 14.46 -17.71
N LYS A 302 3.47 15.51 -17.49
CA LYS A 302 3.15 16.87 -17.97
C LYS A 302 3.38 17.05 -19.48
N ALA A 303 4.24 16.22 -20.07
CA ALA A 303 4.57 16.28 -21.49
C ALA A 303 3.56 15.52 -22.37
N ASN A 304 2.78 14.62 -21.77
CA ASN A 304 1.54 14.07 -22.34
C ASN A 304 0.37 15.03 -22.12
#